data_AF-A0A1Y5EMG7-F1
#
_entry.id   AF-A0A1Y5EMG7-F1
#
_cell.length_a   1.000
_cell.length_b   1.000
_cell.length_c   1.000
_cell.angle_alpha   90.00
_cell.angle_beta   90.00
_cell.angle_gamma   90.00
#
_symmetry.space_group_name_H-M   'P 1'
#
loop_
_entity.id
_entity.type
_entity.pdbx_description
1 polymer ?
#
loop_
_entity_poly.entity_id
_entity_poly.type
_entity_poly.pdbx_seq_one_letter_code
_entity_poly.pdbx_strand_id
1 'polypeptide(L)' 'MSKVHASKIKLALLTAVTLSLSGCSSLGVEPWERYLLAKKEMALTSSPVDAALDDHIYFSKEASSGGKSFGGGGCGCN' A
#
# COMPACT_ATOMS: atom_id res chain seq x y z
N MET A 1 -30.93 21.21 -33.09
CA MET A 1 -31.32 20.39 -31.92
C MET A 1 -30.39 19.18 -31.69
N SER A 2 -29.68 18.64 -32.69
CA SER A 2 -28.83 17.44 -32.55
C SER A 2 -27.54 17.62 -31.70
N LYS A 3 -26.90 18.80 -31.72
CA LYS A 3 -25.66 19.05 -30.94
C LYS A 3 -25.88 19.04 -29.41
N VAL A 4 -27.06 19.49 -28.96
CA VAL A 4 -27.44 19.50 -27.54
C VAL A 4 -27.63 18.08 -27.01
N HIS A 5 -28.19 17.18 -27.83
CA HIS A 5 -28.36 15.77 -27.47
C HIS A 5 -27.00 15.05 -27.40
N ALA A 6 -26.10 15.33 -28.35
CA ALA A 6 -24.74 14.78 -28.33
C ALA A 6 -23.93 15.24 -27.10
N SER A 7 -24.08 16.49 -26.67
CA SER A 7 -23.42 17.01 -25.45
C SER A 7 -23.97 16.36 -24.17
N LYS A 8 -25.29 16.14 -24.09
CA LYS A 8 -25.92 15.43 -22.96
C LYS A 8 -25.50 13.96 -22.89
N ILE A 9 -25.38 13.29 -24.03
CA ILE A 9 -24.89 11.90 -24.10
C ILE A 9 -23.44 11.80 -23.64
N LYS A 10 -22.57 12.73 -24.07
CA LYS A 10 -21.16 12.76 -23.60
C LYS A 10 -21.07 12.99 -22.10
N LEU A 11 -21.88 13.88 -21.55
CA LEU A 11 -21.91 14.14 -20.11
C LEU A 11 -22.39 12.91 -19.33
N ALA A 12 -23.45 12.24 -19.80
CA ALA A 12 -23.95 11.01 -19.20
C ALA A 12 -22.92 9.85 -19.25
N LEU A 13 -22.17 9.75 -20.34
CA LEU A 13 -21.13 8.74 -20.50
C LEU A 13 -19.94 9.00 -19.58
N LEU A 14 -19.55 10.27 -19.42
CA LEU A 14 -18.49 10.67 -18.49
C LEU A 14 -18.87 10.39 -17.03
N THR A 15 -20.10 10.68 -16.64
CA THR A 15 -20.58 10.37 -15.28
C THR A 15 -20.66 8.85 -15.05
N ALA A 16 -21.10 8.06 -16.02
CA ALA A 16 -21.12 6.61 -15.89
C ALA A 16 -19.72 6.01 -15.68
N VAL A 17 -18.72 6.51 -16.41
CA VAL A 17 -17.32 6.07 -16.27
C VAL A 17 -16.76 6.40 -14.88
N THR A 18 -17.01 7.60 -14.34
CA THR A 18 -16.48 7.98 -13.02
C THR A 18 -17.13 7.19 -11.88
N LEU A 19 -18.43 6.88 -11.98
CA LEU A 19 -19.13 5.99 -11.04
C LEU A 19 -18.64 4.53 -11.11
N SER A 20 -18.05 4.11 -12.23
CA SER A 20 -17.50 2.76 -12.38
C SER A 20 -16.10 2.61 -11.73
N LEU A 21 -15.44 3.73 -11.42
CA LEU A 21 -14.12 3.75 -10.78
C LEU A 21 -14.16 3.78 -9.25
N SER A 22 -15.35 3.86 -8.64
CA SER A 22 -15.51 3.63 -7.20
C SER A 22 -15.23 2.15 -6.89
N GLY A 23 -13.97 1.85 -6.57
CA GLY A 23 -13.57 0.54 -6.07
C GLY A 23 -14.26 0.17 -4.76
N CYS A 24 -14.27 -1.12 -4.44
CA CYS A 24 -14.83 -1.67 -3.21
C CYS A 24 -13.94 -1.40 -1.99
N SER A 25 -13.61 -0.13 -1.72
CA SER A 25 -12.76 0.27 -0.58
C SER A 25 -13.40 -0.02 0.79
N SER A 26 -14.71 -0.32 0.83
CA SER A 26 -15.46 -0.65 2.04
C SER A 26 -15.77 -2.15 2.19
N LEU A 27 -15.29 -3.03 1.30
CA LEU A 27 -15.45 -4.49 1.44
C LEU A 27 -14.40 -5.13 2.39
N GLY A 28 -13.51 -4.33 2.96
CA GLY A 28 -12.52 -4.78 3.93
C GLY A 28 -13.08 -4.83 5.35
N VAL A 29 -12.46 -5.67 6.17
CA VAL A 29 -12.62 -5.63 7.64
C VAL A 29 -11.96 -4.38 8.21
N GLU A 30 -12.50 -3.86 9.31
CA GLU A 30 -11.95 -2.69 9.98
C GLU A 30 -10.52 -3.02 10.47
N PRO A 31 -9.58 -2.04 10.49
CA PRO A 31 -8.18 -2.31 10.78
C PRO A 31 -7.92 -3.07 12.09
N TRP A 32 -8.74 -2.83 13.12
CA TRP A 32 -8.67 -3.50 14.42
C TRP A 32 -9.24 -4.93 14.42
N GLU A 33 -10.13 -5.26 13.49
CA GLU A 33 -10.70 -6.61 13.36
C GLU A 33 -9.67 -7.62 12.81
N ARG A 34 -8.60 -7.14 12.17
CA ARG A 34 -7.53 -7.98 11.63
C ARG A 34 -6.76 -8.75 12.71
N TYR A 35 -6.80 -8.30 13.96
CA TYR A 35 -6.15 -9.00 15.08
C TYR A 35 -6.76 -10.39 15.34
N LEU A 36 -8.06 -10.58 15.11
CA LEU A 36 -8.76 -11.84 15.38
C LEU A 36 -8.37 -12.96 14.41
N LEU A 37 -8.06 -12.62 13.15
CA LEU A 37 -7.68 -13.59 12.11
C LEU A 37 -6.16 -13.73 11.94
N ALA A 38 -5.37 -12.77 12.43
CA ALA A 38 -3.92 -12.80 12.33
C ALA A 38 -3.32 -13.89 13.25
N LYS A 39 -3.01 -15.05 12.68
CA LYS A 39 -2.26 -16.10 13.38
C LYS A 39 -0.79 -15.73 13.45
N LYS A 40 -0.08 -16.22 14.48
CA LYS A 40 1.38 -16.06 14.59
C LYS A 40 2.14 -16.58 13.36
N GLU A 41 1.61 -17.62 12.71
CA GLU A 41 2.11 -18.21 11.46
C GLU A 41 2.09 -17.23 10.26
N MET A 42 1.23 -16.21 10.31
CA MET A 42 1.03 -15.23 9.22
C MET A 42 1.94 -14.01 9.38
N ALA A 43 2.84 -14.01 10.38
CA ALA A 43 3.84 -12.98 10.52
C ALA A 43 4.72 -12.93 9.27
N LEU A 44 5.00 -11.72 8.78
CA LEU A 44 5.88 -11.47 7.63
C LEU A 44 7.29 -12.05 7.86
N THR A 45 7.68 -12.19 9.13
CA THR A 45 8.92 -12.81 9.55
C THR A 45 8.61 -13.99 10.49
N SER A 46 9.15 -15.16 10.17
CA SER A 46 8.98 -16.37 10.97
C SER A 46 9.75 -16.31 12.29
N SER A 47 10.91 -15.64 12.28
CA SER A 47 11.77 -15.39 13.44
C SER A 47 12.10 -13.91 13.54
N PRO A 48 11.56 -13.19 14.54
CA PRO A 48 11.84 -11.77 14.69
C PRO A 48 13.29 -11.51 15.13
N VAL A 49 13.93 -12.47 15.81
CA VAL A 49 15.34 -12.35 16.25
C VAL A 49 16.28 -12.45 15.06
N ASP A 50 16.06 -13.42 14.18
CA ASP A 50 16.92 -13.59 12.99
C ASP A 50 16.73 -12.42 12.04
N ALA A 51 15.48 -11.95 11.85
CA ALA A 51 15.20 -10.77 11.03
C ALA A 51 15.90 -9.51 11.57
N ALA A 52 15.90 -9.31 12.89
CA ALA A 52 16.60 -8.18 13.51
C ALA A 52 18.13 -8.29 13.37
N LEU A 53 18.67 -9.50 13.48
CA LEU A 53 20.10 -9.75 13.27
C LEU A 53 20.51 -9.48 11.82
N ASP A 54 19.73 -9.97 10.86
CA ASP A 54 19.95 -9.75 9.44
C ASP A 54 19.88 -8.26 9.09
N ASP A 55 18.92 -7.53 9.63
CA ASP A 55 18.81 -6.08 9.44
C ASP A 55 20.01 -5.34 10.06
N HIS A 56 20.50 -5.77 11.23
CA HIS A 56 21.71 -5.19 11.83
C HIS A 56 22.96 -5.44 10.99
N ILE A 57 23.12 -6.65 10.45
CA ILE A 57 24.22 -6.98 9.52
C ILE A 57 24.10 -6.17 8.24
N TYR A 58 22.89 -6.09 7.66
CA TYR A 58 22.62 -5.34 6.45
C TYR A 58 22.95 -3.85 6.62
N PHE A 59 22.47 -3.24 7.70
CA PHE A 59 22.78 -1.86 8.03
C PHE A 59 24.28 -1.65 8.22
N SER A 60 24.98 -2.56 8.89
CA SER A 60 26.43 -2.45 9.10
C SER A 60 27.22 -2.52 7.79
N LYS A 61 26.72 -3.24 6.78
CA LYS A 61 27.37 -3.40 5.47
C LYS A 61 26.99 -2.33 4.46
N GLU A 62 25.73 -1.93 4.46
CA GLU A 62 25.10 -1.17 3.38
C GLU A 62 24.43 0.13 3.88
N ALA A 63 24.76 0.58 5.09
CA ALA A 63 24.30 1.83 5.70
C ALA A 63 24.38 3.03 4.73
N SER A 64 25.49 3.13 3.98
CA SER A 64 25.75 4.19 3.01
C SER A 64 24.93 4.09 1.73
N SER A 65 24.21 2.99 1.48
CA SER A 65 23.33 2.78 0.33
C SER A 65 21.86 3.09 0.65
N GLY A 66 21.53 3.28 1.93
CA GLY A 66 20.16 3.45 2.43
C GLY A 66 19.60 2.14 2.97
N GLY A 67 18.95 2.19 4.13
CA GLY A 67 18.40 1.00 4.79
C GLY A 67 17.04 0.58 4.23
N LYS A 68 16.50 -0.53 4.75
CA LYS A 68 15.14 -1.05 4.43
C LYS A 68 14.00 -0.20 5.04
N SER A 69 14.31 0.96 5.62
CA SER A 69 13.36 1.86 6.26
C SER A 69 12.82 2.89 5.27
N PHE A 70 11.58 3.34 5.51
CA PHE A 70 10.84 4.28 4.65
C PHE A 70 11.31 5.75 4.77
N GLY A 71 12.41 6.00 5.47
CA GLY A 71 13.04 7.32 5.57
C GLY A 71 14.54 7.18 5.81
N GLY A 72 15.35 7.54 4.80
CA GLY A 72 16.79 7.74 4.96
C GLY A 72 17.62 7.15 3.83
N GLY A 73 17.91 7.98 2.83
CA GLY A 73 18.93 7.70 1.81
C GLY A 73 20.33 7.61 2.40
N GLY A 74 21.17 6.88 1.69
CA GLY A 74 22.50 6.44 2.08
C GLY A 74 23.46 7.48 2.67
N CYS A 75 23.67 7.35 3.98
CA CYS A 75 24.88 7.77 4.72
C CYS A 75 25.03 7.01 6.07
N GLY A 76 24.17 6.01 6.34
CA GLY A 76 24.26 5.18 7.55
C GLY A 76 23.75 5.80 8.85
N CYS A 77 23.00 6.89 8.79
CA CYS A 77 22.39 7.49 9.99
C CYS A 77 20.88 7.19 9.99
N ASN A 78 20.43 6.31 10.90
CA ASN A 78 19.02 6.24 11.32
C ASN A 78 18.91 6.85 12.72
#